data_AF-A0A966QK40-F1
#
_entry.id   AF-A0A966QK40-F1
#
_cell.length_a   1.000
_cell.length_b   1.000
_cell.length_c   1.000
_cell.angle_alpha   90.00
_cell.angle_beta   90.00
_cell.angle_gamma   90.00
#
_symmetry.space_group_name_H-M   'P 1'
#
loop_
_entity.id
_entity.type
_entity.pdbx_description
1 polymer ?
#
loop_
_entity_poly.entity_id
_entity_poly.type
_entity_poly.pdbx_seq_one_letter_code
_entity_poly.pdbx_strand_id
1 'polypeptide(L)'
;MQNRFGVHGPQPRLAQLFTEGLDQLQPLRSVTLSRLEDLRPAVLAESQKRGVNPMLVMAVLFDEMQHAKPGESNPIAAHSGLFSTLGPAQLGLGEMVHQGLLRPDASEAELQRARSQLLDPQRNVALLVGKFARLSAELGYSRHRMLEASQSPRDAKSIAVLAYLHNGKLDYPRRVLRYMQDPELHALLYGHRRLVTSALI
;
A
#
# COMPACT_ATOMS: atom_id res chain seq x y z
N MET A 1 -6.42 -53.30 11.41
CA MET A 1 -6.14 -53.52 9.97
C MET A 1 -6.80 -52.39 9.20
N GLN A 2 -6.21 -51.61 8.31
CA GLN A 2 -4.85 -51.47 7.79
C GLN A 2 -4.86 -50.14 7.01
N ASN A 3 -3.81 -49.32 7.14
CA ASN A 3 -3.55 -48.17 6.27
C ASN A 3 -3.34 -48.59 4.80
N ARG A 4 -3.42 -47.60 3.90
CA ARG A 4 -3.08 -47.56 2.44
C ARG A 4 -4.35 -47.55 1.57
N PHE A 5 -4.56 -46.65 0.61
CA PHE A 5 -3.61 -46.11 -0.37
C PHE A 5 -3.95 -44.66 -0.75
N GLY A 6 -2.94 -43.80 -0.68
CA GLY A 6 -2.88 -42.60 -1.49
C GLY A 6 -2.54 -42.96 -2.93
N VAL A 7 -3.26 -42.35 -3.87
CA VAL A 7 -2.83 -42.22 -5.27
C VAL A 7 -3.11 -40.76 -5.66
N HIS A 8 -2.30 -39.84 -5.16
CA HIS A 8 -2.10 -38.60 -5.90
C HIS A 8 -1.20 -38.98 -7.07
N GLY A 9 -1.78 -39.12 -8.27
CA GLY A 9 -0.98 -39.14 -9.49
C GLY A 9 -0.09 -37.91 -9.53
N PRO A 10 1.07 -37.96 -10.23
CA PRO A 10 1.95 -36.81 -10.34
C PRO A 10 1.12 -35.61 -10.78
N GLN A 11 1.09 -34.59 -9.92
CA GLN A 11 0.31 -33.39 -10.13
C GLN A 11 0.64 -32.86 -11.54
N PRO A 12 -0.36 -32.54 -12.39
CA PRO A 12 -0.10 -32.09 -13.76
C PRO A 12 0.93 -30.96 -13.75
N ARG A 13 1.89 -30.93 -14.67
CA ARG A 13 2.95 -29.90 -14.70
C ARG A 13 2.40 -28.47 -14.60
N LEU A 14 1.21 -28.22 -15.16
CA LEU A 14 0.49 -26.94 -14.99
C LEU A 14 0.10 -26.67 -13.53
N ALA A 15 -0.46 -27.65 -12.83
CA ALA A 15 -0.82 -27.51 -11.42
C ALA A 15 0.43 -27.42 -10.51
N GLN A 16 1.56 -28.04 -10.88
CA GLN A 16 2.85 -27.83 -10.21
C GLN A 16 3.36 -26.40 -10.42
N LEU A 17 3.31 -25.85 -11.63
CA LEU A 17 3.65 -24.45 -11.92
C LEU A 17 2.74 -23.45 -11.18
N PHE A 18 1.45 -23.76 -11.01
CA PHE A 18 0.55 -22.95 -10.18
C PHE A 18 0.89 -23.04 -8.70
N THR A 19 1.31 -24.20 -8.20
CA THR A 19 1.66 -24.40 -6.78
C THR A 19 3.03 -23.77 -6.47
N GLU A 20 4.03 -23.96 -7.33
CA GLU A 20 5.35 -23.31 -7.24
C GLU A 20 5.26 -21.78 -7.40
N GLY A 21 4.36 -21.28 -8.27
CA GLY A 21 4.07 -19.85 -8.39
C GLY A 21 3.37 -19.27 -7.16
N LEU A 22 2.47 -20.02 -6.53
CA LEU A 22 1.84 -19.63 -5.26
C LEU A 22 2.83 -19.66 -4.08
N ASP A 23 3.76 -20.62 -4.06
CA ASP A 23 4.82 -20.73 -3.06
C ASP A 23 5.90 -19.65 -3.22
N GLN A 24 6.12 -19.09 -4.41
CA GLN A 24 6.98 -17.92 -4.61
C GLN A 24 6.30 -16.59 -4.21
N LEU A 25 4.96 -16.53 -4.24
CA LEU A 25 4.20 -15.34 -3.84
C LEU A 25 4.02 -15.22 -2.32
N GLN A 26 4.02 -16.33 -1.56
CA GLN A 26 3.96 -16.29 -0.09
C GLN A 26 5.15 -15.55 0.56
N PRO A 27 6.42 -15.77 0.14
CA PRO A 27 7.55 -14.97 0.59
C PRO A 27 7.36 -13.47 0.31
N LEU A 28 6.89 -13.10 -0.88
CA LEU A 28 6.69 -11.70 -1.23
C LEU A 28 5.55 -11.05 -0.43
N ARG A 29 4.45 -11.80 -0.20
CA ARG A 29 3.33 -11.36 0.62
C ARG A 29 3.75 -11.16 2.08
N SER A 30 4.40 -12.14 2.69
CA SER A 30 4.87 -12.04 4.09
C SER A 30 5.88 -10.92 4.29
N VAL A 31 6.81 -10.71 3.35
CA VAL A 31 7.72 -9.55 3.35
C VAL A 31 6.96 -8.23 3.24
N THR A 32 5.97 -8.16 2.35
CA THR A 32 5.13 -6.97 2.21
C THR A 32 4.35 -6.68 3.50
N LEU A 33 3.76 -7.69 4.13
CA LEU A 33 3.05 -7.55 5.40
C LEU A 33 3.98 -7.09 6.54
N SER A 34 5.19 -7.63 6.61
CA SER A 34 6.20 -7.19 7.59
C SER A 34 6.55 -5.71 7.41
N ARG A 35 6.81 -5.27 6.17
CA ARG A 35 7.05 -3.85 5.86
C ARG A 35 5.86 -2.95 6.19
N LEU A 36 4.64 -3.44 5.98
CA LEU A 36 3.43 -2.72 6.34
C LEU A 36 3.24 -2.63 7.87
N GLU A 37 3.69 -3.62 8.63
CA GLU A 37 3.69 -3.57 10.10
C GLU A 37 4.55 -2.39 10.60
N ASP A 38 5.72 -2.17 9.99
CA ASP A 38 6.61 -1.03 10.29
C ASP A 38 5.99 0.34 9.93
N LEU A 39 5.14 0.39 8.90
CA LEU A 39 4.45 1.61 8.46
C LEU A 39 3.15 1.88 9.19
N ARG A 40 2.60 0.88 9.90
CA ARG A 40 1.32 0.99 10.61
C ARG A 40 1.20 2.26 11.47
N PRO A 41 2.21 2.65 12.28
CA PRO A 41 2.10 3.85 13.12
C PRO A 41 1.86 5.12 12.31
N ALA A 42 2.59 5.33 11.20
CA ALA A 42 2.37 6.52 10.36
C ALA A 42 1.07 6.44 9.56
N VAL A 43 0.70 5.25 9.09
CA VAL A 43 -0.60 5.06 8.41
C VAL A 43 -1.72 5.51 9.33
N LEU A 44 -1.74 5.04 10.59
CA LEU A 44 -2.77 5.42 11.56
C LEU A 44 -2.70 6.92 11.89
N ALA A 45 -1.52 7.44 12.21
CA ALA A 45 -1.35 8.84 12.63
C ALA A 45 -1.75 9.84 11.52
N GLU A 46 -1.26 9.65 10.30
CA GLU A 46 -1.56 10.55 9.18
C GLU A 46 -3.01 10.40 8.72
N SER A 47 -3.54 9.17 8.67
CA SER A 47 -4.94 8.91 8.31
C SER A 47 -5.90 9.59 9.27
N GLN A 48 -5.65 9.47 10.58
CA GLN A 48 -6.44 10.14 11.61
C GLN A 48 -6.38 11.66 11.45
N LYS A 49 -5.18 12.22 11.26
CA LYS A 49 -4.96 13.66 11.11
C LYS A 49 -5.71 14.25 9.92
N ARG A 50 -5.89 13.49 8.84
CA ARG A 50 -6.46 13.98 7.57
C ARG A 50 -7.84 13.41 7.23
N GLY A 51 -8.42 12.58 8.09
CA GLY A 51 -9.74 11.96 7.87
C GLY A 51 -9.77 10.98 6.69
N VAL A 52 -8.64 10.33 6.38
CA VAL A 52 -8.53 9.34 5.29
C VAL A 52 -8.70 7.94 5.88
N ASN A 53 -9.33 7.03 5.13
CA ASN A 53 -9.48 5.65 5.58
C ASN A 53 -8.12 4.94 5.62
N PRO A 54 -7.62 4.50 6.80
CA PRO A 54 -6.32 3.85 6.89
C PRO A 54 -6.30 2.51 6.14
N MET A 55 -7.43 1.81 6.00
CA MET A 55 -7.51 0.58 5.22
C MET A 55 -7.35 0.81 3.72
N LEU A 56 -7.80 1.96 3.19
CA LEU A 56 -7.49 2.37 1.81
C LEU A 56 -5.97 2.55 1.63
N VAL A 57 -5.33 3.22 2.58
CA VAL A 57 -3.87 3.46 2.56
C VAL A 57 -3.11 2.14 2.61
N MET A 58 -3.48 1.23 3.52
CA MET A 58 -2.89 -0.10 3.63
C MET A 58 -3.07 -0.92 2.35
N ALA A 59 -4.26 -0.91 1.74
CA ALA A 59 -4.54 -1.65 0.52
C ALA A 59 -3.72 -1.15 -0.68
N VAL A 60 -3.53 0.17 -0.79
CA VAL A 60 -2.71 0.80 -1.82
C VAL A 60 -1.23 0.47 -1.62
N LEU A 61 -0.70 0.67 -0.41
CA LEU A 61 0.68 0.30 -0.10
C LEU A 61 0.94 -1.18 -0.34
N PHE A 62 0.00 -2.05 -0.01
CA PHE A 62 0.10 -3.48 -0.28
C PHE A 62 0.19 -3.77 -1.78
N ASP A 63 -0.71 -3.22 -2.62
CA ASP A 63 -0.65 -3.44 -4.07
C ASP A 63 0.66 -2.90 -4.66
N GLU A 64 1.07 -1.68 -4.28
CA GLU A 64 2.29 -1.07 -4.81
C GLU A 64 3.55 -1.83 -4.40
N MET A 65 3.66 -2.28 -3.14
CA MET A 65 4.81 -3.08 -2.69
C MET A 65 4.85 -4.47 -3.33
N GLN A 66 3.70 -5.11 -3.57
CA GLN A 66 3.64 -6.42 -4.23
C GLN A 66 4.04 -6.34 -5.71
N HIS A 67 3.85 -5.20 -6.36
CA HIS A 67 4.16 -5.00 -7.77
C HIS A 67 5.39 -4.10 -8.01
N ALA A 68 6.09 -3.70 -6.95
CA ALA A 68 7.29 -2.88 -7.05
C ALA A 68 8.36 -3.59 -7.88
N LYS A 69 8.96 -2.88 -8.84
CA LYS A 69 10.01 -3.47 -9.67
C LYS A 69 11.32 -3.54 -8.88
N PRO A 70 12.15 -4.58 -9.09
CA PRO A 70 13.48 -4.64 -8.48
C PRO A 70 14.30 -3.38 -8.78
N GLY A 71 14.83 -2.73 -7.74
CA GLY A 71 15.71 -1.56 -7.86
C GLY A 71 15.06 -0.19 -7.72
N GLU A 72 13.72 -0.08 -7.68
CA GLU A 72 13.01 1.21 -7.52
C GLU A 72 13.30 1.91 -6.18
N SER A 73 13.70 1.15 -5.15
CA SER A 73 14.11 1.67 -3.85
C SER A 73 15.61 1.97 -3.74
N ASN A 74 16.40 1.80 -4.82
CA ASN A 74 17.83 2.08 -4.79
C ASN A 74 18.08 3.60 -4.89
N PRO A 75 18.78 4.21 -3.92
CA PRO A 75 19.10 5.63 -3.96
C PRO A 75 19.75 6.07 -5.27
N ILE A 76 20.67 5.28 -5.84
CA ILE A 76 21.39 5.65 -7.07
C ILE A 76 20.41 5.79 -8.25
N ALA A 77 19.42 4.90 -8.35
CA ALA A 77 18.41 4.95 -9.40
C ALA A 77 17.35 6.05 -9.18
N ALA A 78 17.10 6.42 -7.93
CA ALA A 78 16.18 7.51 -7.58
C ALA A 78 16.77 8.90 -7.91
N HIS A 79 18.08 9.08 -7.68
CA HIS A 79 18.79 10.34 -7.93
C HIS A 79 19.18 10.53 -9.41
N SER A 80 19.22 9.44 -10.21
CA SER A 80 19.46 9.51 -11.65
C SER A 80 18.25 9.92 -12.48
N GLY A 81 17.05 9.97 -11.87
CA GLY A 81 15.81 10.29 -12.57
C GLY A 81 15.23 9.15 -13.42
N LEU A 82 15.82 7.94 -13.33
CA LEU A 82 15.34 6.76 -14.07
C LEU A 82 13.90 6.38 -13.69
N PHE A 83 13.49 6.67 -12.46
CA PHE A 83 12.14 6.44 -11.96
C PHE A 83 11.46 7.78 -11.65
N SER A 84 10.24 7.94 -12.15
CA SER A 84 9.38 9.12 -11.91
C SER A 84 8.59 9.01 -10.61
N THR A 85 8.47 7.79 -10.08
CA THR A 85 7.77 7.44 -8.84
C THR A 85 8.71 6.70 -7.89
N LEU A 86 8.60 6.98 -6.59
CA LEU A 86 9.52 6.49 -5.58
C LEU A 86 8.80 6.07 -4.29
N GLY A 87 9.47 5.20 -3.56
CA GLY A 87 9.03 4.74 -2.24
C GLY A 87 7.82 3.78 -2.29
N PRO A 88 7.30 3.39 -1.12
CA PRO A 88 6.30 2.33 -1.01
C PRO A 88 4.96 2.64 -1.66
N ALA A 89 4.58 3.91 -1.83
CA ALA A 89 3.36 4.35 -2.50
C ALA A 89 3.59 4.82 -3.94
N GLN A 90 4.80 4.63 -4.50
CA GLN A 90 5.13 5.01 -5.88
C GLN A 90 4.71 6.46 -6.21
N LEU A 91 5.15 7.42 -5.39
CA LEU A 91 4.83 8.84 -5.56
C LEU A 91 5.99 9.60 -6.19
N GLY A 92 5.66 10.55 -7.08
CA GLY A 92 6.62 11.43 -7.74
C GLY A 92 6.63 12.85 -7.17
N LEU A 93 7.60 13.65 -7.60
CA LEU A 93 7.77 15.06 -7.20
C LEU A 93 6.54 15.92 -7.51
N GLY A 94 5.79 15.60 -8.57
CA GLY A 94 4.56 16.29 -8.91
C GLY A 94 3.52 16.27 -7.78
N GLU A 95 3.44 15.18 -7.01
CA GLU A 95 2.54 15.13 -5.85
C GLU A 95 3.01 16.06 -4.73
N MET A 96 4.31 16.23 -4.54
CA MET A 96 4.84 17.23 -3.59
C MET A 96 4.47 18.65 -4.02
N VAL A 97 4.50 18.94 -5.33
CA VAL A 97 4.04 20.23 -5.88
C VAL A 97 2.55 20.43 -5.63
N HIS A 98 1.71 19.43 -5.94
CA HIS A 98 0.27 19.52 -5.69
C HIS A 98 -0.11 19.73 -4.22
N GLN A 99 0.74 19.30 -3.29
CA GLN A 99 0.54 19.51 -1.86
C GLN A 99 1.24 20.76 -1.31
N GLY A 100 1.89 21.56 -2.16
CA GLY A 100 2.62 22.77 -1.76
C GLY A 100 3.90 22.49 -0.95
N LEU A 101 4.43 21.27 -1.04
CA LEU A 101 5.65 20.83 -0.35
C LEU A 101 6.91 21.04 -1.20
N LEU A 102 6.74 21.31 -2.49
CA LEU A 102 7.79 21.63 -3.44
C LEU A 102 7.27 22.72 -4.38
N ARG A 103 8.11 23.69 -4.71
CA ARG A 103 7.73 24.72 -5.67
C ARG A 103 7.79 24.18 -7.11
N PRO A 104 6.94 24.66 -8.04
CA PRO A 104 7.03 24.26 -9.45
C PRO A 104 8.36 24.62 -10.11
N ASP A 105 9.03 25.67 -9.63
CA ASP A 105 10.30 26.22 -10.13
C ASP A 105 11.49 25.86 -9.22
N ALA A 106 11.39 24.76 -8.47
CA ALA A 106 12.43 24.31 -7.55
C ALA A 106 13.79 24.10 -8.23
N SER A 107 14.86 24.51 -7.55
CA SER A 107 16.24 24.29 -8.00
C SER A 107 16.63 22.81 -7.96
N GLU A 108 17.68 22.43 -8.70
CA GLU A 108 18.21 21.06 -8.69
C GLU A 108 18.53 20.55 -7.28
N ALA A 109 19.09 21.40 -6.41
CA ALA A 109 19.37 21.03 -5.03
C ALA A 109 18.09 20.72 -4.22
N GLU A 110 17.01 21.47 -4.47
CA GLU A 110 15.70 21.22 -3.86
C GLU A 110 15.05 19.95 -4.42
N LEU A 111 15.16 19.72 -5.73
CA LEU A 111 14.67 18.50 -6.39
C LEU A 111 15.37 17.25 -5.82
N GLN A 112 16.68 17.29 -5.61
CA GLN A 112 17.42 16.17 -5.02
C GLN A 112 16.99 15.91 -3.57
N ARG A 113 16.86 16.96 -2.75
CA ARG A 113 16.33 16.81 -1.37
C ARG A 113 14.92 16.23 -1.36
N ALA A 114 14.05 16.66 -2.28
CA ALA A 114 12.70 16.14 -2.41
C ALA A 114 12.69 14.66 -2.83
N ARG A 115 13.58 14.25 -3.74
CA ARG A 115 13.77 12.82 -4.09
C ARG A 115 14.22 12.00 -2.88
N SER A 116 15.14 12.51 -2.06
CA SER A 116 15.53 11.84 -0.81
C SER A 116 14.37 11.70 0.16
N GLN A 117 13.49 12.71 0.27
CA GLN A 117 12.27 12.62 1.08
C GLN A 117 11.29 11.57 0.56
N LEU A 118 11.19 11.36 -0.76
CA LEU A 118 10.33 10.33 -1.33
C LEU A 118 10.82 8.90 -1.02
N LEU A 119 12.10 8.72 -0.73
CA LEU A 119 12.69 7.45 -0.32
C LEU A 119 12.43 7.11 1.16
N ASP A 120 12.10 8.10 2.00
CA ASP A 120 11.68 7.86 3.38
C ASP A 120 10.27 7.24 3.39
N PRO A 121 10.12 5.98 3.84
CA PRO A 121 8.84 5.29 3.81
C PRO A 121 7.74 5.99 4.63
N GLN A 122 8.09 6.57 5.78
CA GLN A 122 7.12 7.26 6.65
C GLN A 122 6.67 8.58 5.99
N ARG A 123 7.60 9.30 5.37
CA ARG A 123 7.27 10.51 4.59
C ARG A 123 6.42 10.17 3.37
N ASN A 124 6.69 9.06 2.72
CA ASN A 124 5.94 8.58 1.56
C ASN A 124 4.48 8.22 1.94
N VAL A 125 4.27 7.61 3.11
CA VAL A 125 2.93 7.42 3.69
C VAL A 125 2.22 8.75 3.90
N ALA A 126 2.88 9.73 4.54
CA ALA A 126 2.27 11.05 4.77
C ALA A 126 1.86 11.75 3.47
N LEU A 127 2.68 11.62 2.41
CA LEU A 127 2.36 12.12 1.08
C LEU A 127 1.16 11.38 0.45
N LEU A 128 1.08 10.05 0.57
CA LEU A 128 -0.04 9.26 0.06
C LEU A 128 -1.36 9.66 0.73
N VAL A 129 -1.37 9.76 2.06
CA VAL A 129 -2.54 10.22 2.81
C VAL A 129 -2.90 11.64 2.41
N GLY A 130 -1.91 12.51 2.24
CA GLY A 130 -2.12 13.87 1.75
C GLY A 130 -2.75 13.93 0.37
N LYS A 131 -2.34 13.05 -0.55
CA LYS A 131 -2.92 12.91 -1.89
C LYS A 131 -4.39 12.56 -1.80
N PHE A 132 -4.74 11.55 -0.99
CA PHE A 132 -6.15 11.16 -0.83
C PHE A 132 -7.00 12.23 -0.16
N ALA A 133 -6.48 12.95 0.84
CA ALA A 133 -7.19 14.05 1.46
C ALA A 133 -7.45 15.19 0.46
N ARG A 134 -6.44 15.56 -0.34
CA ARG A 134 -6.55 16.58 -1.39
C ARG A 134 -7.55 16.17 -2.47
N LEU A 135 -7.43 14.97 -3.02
CA LEU A 135 -8.36 14.46 -4.03
C LEU A 135 -9.79 14.35 -3.50
N SER A 136 -9.97 13.94 -2.24
CA SER A 136 -11.31 13.90 -1.61
C SER A 136 -11.93 15.29 -1.54
N ALA A 137 -11.13 16.31 -1.22
CA ALA A 137 -11.57 17.70 -1.22
C ALA A 137 -11.94 18.20 -2.63
N GLU A 138 -11.09 17.95 -3.62
CA GLU A 138 -11.32 18.35 -5.02
C GLU A 138 -12.57 17.69 -5.62
N LEU A 139 -12.87 16.45 -5.23
CA LEU A 139 -14.07 15.71 -5.64
C LEU A 139 -15.34 16.08 -4.84
N GLY A 140 -15.23 16.98 -3.87
CA GLY A 140 -16.36 17.41 -3.04
C GLY A 140 -16.86 16.32 -2.07
N TYR A 141 -16.02 15.38 -1.66
CA TYR A 141 -16.37 14.41 -0.62
C TYR A 141 -16.40 15.08 0.76
N SER A 142 -17.26 14.58 1.64
CA SER A 142 -17.38 15.13 3.00
C SER A 142 -16.07 15.01 3.76
N ARG A 143 -15.65 16.11 4.39
CA ARG A 143 -14.50 16.15 5.32
C ARG A 143 -14.88 15.79 6.75
N HIS A 144 -16.17 15.70 7.05
CA HIS A 144 -16.69 15.44 8.40
C HIS A 144 -16.87 13.95 8.69
N ARG A 145 -16.79 13.11 7.67
CA ARG A 145 -16.87 11.65 7.82
C ARG A 145 -15.82 10.98 6.94
N MET A 146 -15.26 9.91 7.46
CA MET A 146 -14.37 9.05 6.70
C MET A 146 -15.19 8.22 5.70
N LEU A 147 -14.62 7.94 4.52
CA LEU A 147 -15.24 7.04 3.55
C LEU A 147 -15.10 5.59 4.03
N GLU A 148 -16.20 4.84 4.06
CA GLU A 148 -16.22 3.45 4.50
C GLU A 148 -16.87 2.51 3.49
N ALA A 149 -16.05 1.72 2.78
CA ALA A 149 -16.53 0.82 1.73
C ALA A 149 -17.51 -0.25 2.25
N SER A 150 -17.37 -0.69 3.51
CA SER A 150 -18.25 -1.67 4.14
C SER A 150 -19.62 -1.12 4.53
N GLN A 151 -19.73 0.19 4.76
CA GLN A 151 -20.97 0.82 5.23
C GLN A 151 -21.81 1.43 4.11
N SER A 152 -21.20 1.78 2.97
CA SER A 152 -21.92 2.44 1.88
C SER A 152 -21.38 2.09 0.49
N PRO A 153 -22.23 1.61 -0.44
CA PRO A 153 -21.84 1.45 -1.85
C PRO A 153 -21.37 2.77 -2.49
N ARG A 154 -21.91 3.91 -2.04
CA ARG A 154 -21.47 5.23 -2.48
C ARG A 154 -20.05 5.51 -2.02
N ASP A 155 -19.72 5.21 -0.77
CA ASP A 155 -18.36 5.41 -0.26
C ASP A 155 -17.38 4.42 -0.90
N ALA A 156 -17.80 3.17 -1.15
CA ALA A 156 -17.01 2.20 -1.92
C ALA A 156 -16.69 2.73 -3.33
N LYS A 157 -17.67 3.34 -4.01
CA LYS A 157 -17.46 4.01 -5.29
C LYS A 157 -16.50 5.20 -5.17
N SER A 158 -16.66 6.05 -4.15
CA SER A 158 -15.75 7.18 -3.91
C SER A 158 -14.31 6.71 -3.68
N ILE A 159 -14.12 5.65 -2.91
CA ILE A 159 -12.82 5.00 -2.68
C ILE A 159 -12.25 4.44 -3.98
N ALA A 160 -13.07 3.78 -4.80
CA ALA A 160 -12.64 3.28 -6.11
C ALA A 160 -12.15 4.41 -7.03
N VAL A 161 -12.82 5.57 -7.02
CA VAL A 161 -12.39 6.76 -7.76
C VAL A 161 -11.05 7.28 -7.23
N LEU A 162 -10.86 7.36 -5.92
CA LEU A 162 -9.58 7.76 -5.33
C LEU A 162 -8.44 6.81 -5.74
N ALA A 163 -8.68 5.50 -5.69
CA ALA A 163 -7.72 4.49 -6.14
C ALA A 163 -7.39 4.64 -7.64
N TYR A 164 -8.41 4.88 -8.47
CA TYR A 164 -8.21 5.13 -9.91
C TYR A 164 -7.37 6.38 -10.15
N LEU A 165 -7.65 7.49 -9.48
CA LEU A 165 -6.88 8.73 -9.61
C LEU A 165 -5.46 8.60 -9.03
N HIS A 166 -5.23 7.64 -8.13
CA HIS A 166 -3.90 7.35 -7.64
C HIS A 166 -3.02 6.67 -8.70
N ASN A 167 -3.52 5.63 -9.36
CA ASN A 167 -2.72 4.73 -10.21
C ASN A 167 -2.99 4.86 -11.73
N GLY A 168 -4.19 5.28 -12.12
CA GLY A 168 -4.61 5.48 -13.52
C GLY A 168 -5.09 4.22 -14.26
N LYS A 169 -4.90 3.01 -13.71
CA LYS A 169 -5.32 1.75 -14.35
C LYS A 169 -6.76 1.38 -13.97
N LEU A 170 -7.54 0.88 -14.93
CA LEU A 170 -8.97 0.55 -14.75
C LEU A 170 -9.22 -0.63 -13.80
N ASP A 171 -8.29 -1.57 -13.72
CA ASP A 171 -8.40 -2.76 -12.87
C ASP A 171 -7.92 -2.50 -11.43
N TYR A 172 -7.14 -1.44 -11.21
CA TYR A 172 -6.58 -1.06 -9.92
C TYR A 172 -7.63 -0.86 -8.80
N PRO A 173 -8.74 -0.12 -9.02
CA PRO A 173 -9.76 0.06 -7.98
C PRO A 173 -10.36 -1.25 -7.48
N ARG A 174 -10.53 -2.24 -8.37
CA ARG A 174 -11.05 -3.56 -8.01
C ARG A 174 -10.07 -4.31 -7.11
N ARG A 175 -8.76 -4.21 -7.37
CA ARG A 175 -7.73 -4.80 -6.52
C ARG A 175 -7.69 -4.14 -5.15
N VAL A 176 -7.68 -2.80 -5.09
CA VAL A 176 -7.71 -2.05 -3.84
C VAL A 176 -8.93 -2.41 -2.99
N LEU A 177 -10.14 -2.41 -3.55
CA LEU A 177 -11.35 -2.79 -2.82
C LEU A 177 -11.32 -4.25 -2.34
N ARG A 178 -10.65 -5.15 -3.06
CA ARG A 178 -10.43 -6.54 -2.63
C ARG A 178 -9.45 -6.60 -1.45
N TYR A 179 -8.33 -5.89 -1.52
CA TYR A 179 -7.36 -5.84 -0.41
C TYR A 179 -7.92 -5.15 0.83
N MET A 180 -8.83 -4.18 0.67
CA MET A 180 -9.55 -3.60 1.81
C MET A 180 -10.42 -4.60 2.57
N GLN A 181 -10.69 -5.79 2.01
CA GLN A 181 -11.40 -6.89 2.67
C GLN A 181 -10.45 -8.01 3.12
N ASP A 182 -9.14 -7.83 2.96
CA ASP A 182 -8.14 -8.84 3.29
C ASP A 182 -8.00 -8.99 4.82
N PRO A 183 -8.25 -10.18 5.39
CA PRO A 183 -8.26 -10.36 6.84
C PRO A 183 -6.88 -10.16 7.47
N GLU A 184 -5.79 -10.42 6.75
CA GLU A 184 -4.43 -10.20 7.28
C GLU A 184 -4.11 -8.72 7.35
N LEU A 185 -4.54 -7.91 6.37
CA LEU A 185 -4.41 -6.46 6.43
C LEU A 185 -5.26 -5.84 7.56
N HIS A 186 -6.48 -6.36 7.77
CA HIS A 186 -7.31 -5.97 8.91
C HIS A 186 -6.65 -6.33 10.25
N ALA A 187 -6.13 -7.55 10.37
CA ALA A 187 -5.42 -8.00 11.56
C ALA A 187 -4.15 -7.19 11.83
N LEU A 188 -3.40 -6.82 10.79
CA LEU A 188 -2.22 -5.97 10.92
C LEU A 188 -2.62 -4.57 11.41
N LEU A 189 -3.63 -3.97 10.78
CA LEU A 189 -4.03 -2.59 11.06
C LEU A 189 -4.73 -2.42 12.41
N TYR A 190 -5.66 -3.31 12.75
CA TYR A 190 -6.53 -3.19 13.92
C TYR A 190 -6.24 -4.23 15.02
N GLY A 191 -5.46 -5.26 14.72
CA GLY A 191 -5.11 -6.29 15.68
C GLY A 191 -4.24 -5.74 16.81
N HIS A 192 -4.57 -6.17 18.02
CA HIS A 192 -3.79 -5.89 19.21
C HIS A 192 -2.91 -7.11 19.49
N ARG A 193 -1.58 -6.98 19.35
CA ARG A 193 -0.67 -7.99 19.92
C ARG A 193 -0.75 -7.87 21.45
N ARG A 194 -1.49 -8.78 22.08
CA ARG A 194 -1.27 -9.05 23.50
C ARG A 194 0.14 -9.63 23.62
N LEU A 195 1.02 -8.94 24.33
CA LEU A 195 2.24 -9.55 24.83
C LEU A 195 1.81 -10.76 25.65
N VAL A 196 2.12 -11.96 25.16
CA VAL A 196 2.02 -13.16 25.98
C VAL A 196 3.15 -13.05 27.00
N THR A 197 2.87 -12.43 28.13
CA THR A 197 3.72 -12.56 29.32
C THR A 197 3.64 -14.03 29.71
N SER A 198 4.63 -14.81 29.33
CA SER A 198 4.76 -16.18 29.80
C SER A 198 4.84 -16.13 31.32
N ALA A 199 3.80 -16.61 32.00
CA ALA A 199 3.86 -16.90 33.42
C ALA A 199 4.64 -18.21 33.59
N LEU A 200 5.96 -18.12 33.39
CA LEU A 200 6.91 -19.12 33.87
C LEU A 200 7.77 -18.41 34.92
N ILE A 201 7.22 -18.36 36.13
CA ILE A 201 7.97 -18.39 37.39
C ILE A 201 7.63 -19.74 38.02
#